data_AF-A0A942AEP5-F1
#
_entry.id   AF-A0A942AEP5-F1
#
_cell.length_a   1.000
_cell.length_b   1.000
_cell.length_c   1.000
_cell.angle_alpha   90.00
_cell.angle_beta   90.00
_cell.angle_gamma   90.00
#
_symmetry.space_group_name_H-M   'P 1'
#
loop_
_entity.id
_entity.type
_entity.pdbx_description
1 polymer ?
#
loop_
_entity_poly.entity_id
_entity_poly.type
_entity_poly.pdbx_seq_one_letter_code
_entity_poly.pdbx_strand_id
1 'polypeptide(L)'
;MKKTALLVLAFFAAALFGCADSPAGGKLKFTLYVDGAIWREIRFEAGDSVALPSPSGENAVFLGWFCDEDLKEPFAERLFYDRSYTLYAKMTELPDYPRPPSGAAVFL
;
A
#
# COMPACT_ATOMS: atom_id res chain seq x y z
N MET A 1 -35.38 21.07 -53.47
CA MET A 1 -35.26 21.92 -52.26
C MET A 1 -35.40 21.03 -51.02
N LYS A 2 -34.40 21.10 -50.13
CA LYS A 2 -34.39 20.68 -48.72
C LYS A 2 -35.05 19.34 -48.33
N LYS A 3 -34.40 18.21 -48.60
CA LYS A 3 -34.59 16.99 -47.79
C LYS A 3 -33.27 16.48 -47.15
N THR A 4 -32.17 17.21 -47.36
CA THR A 4 -30.82 16.92 -46.84
C THR A 4 -30.63 17.33 -45.37
N ALA A 5 -31.70 17.37 -44.57
CA ALA A 5 -31.67 17.89 -43.20
C ALA A 5 -31.80 16.81 -42.12
N LEU A 6 -31.48 15.55 -42.42
CA LEU A 6 -31.56 14.46 -41.42
C LEU A 6 -30.28 13.61 -41.31
N LEU A 7 -29.19 13.98 -41.97
CA LEU A 7 -27.92 13.23 -41.94
C LEU A 7 -26.82 13.88 -41.10
N VAL A 8 -27.11 15.00 -40.42
CA VAL A 8 -26.16 15.65 -39.49
C VAL A 8 -26.34 15.14 -38.05
N LEU A 9 -27.45 14.47 -37.73
CA LEU A 9 -27.70 13.95 -36.38
C LEU A 9 -26.98 12.62 -36.06
N ALA A 10 -26.38 11.97 -37.07
CA ALA A 10 -25.74 10.65 -36.92
C ALA A 10 -24.21 10.70 -36.80
N PHE A 11 -23.58 11.88 -36.76
CA PHE A 11 -22.13 12.02 -36.54
C PHE A 11 -21.77 12.54 -35.15
N PHE A 12 -22.77 12.85 -34.31
CA PHE A 12 -22.56 13.21 -32.90
C PHE A 12 -22.78 12.02 -31.94
N ALA A 13 -23.03 10.83 -32.48
CA ALA A 13 -23.29 9.63 -31.69
C ALA A 13 -22.13 8.62 -31.64
N ALA A 14 -20.98 8.94 -32.25
CA ALA A 14 -19.78 8.09 -32.22
C ALA A 14 -18.70 8.57 -31.23
N ALA A 15 -19.03 9.53 -30.36
CA ALA A 15 -18.12 10.01 -29.30
C ALA A 15 -18.51 9.52 -27.89
N LEU A 16 -19.49 8.63 -27.76
CA LEU A 16 -19.94 8.10 -26.45
C LEU A 16 -20.17 6.58 -26.47
N PHE A 17 -19.42 5.84 -27.29
CA PHE A 17 -19.16 4.42 -27.04
C PHE A 17 -17.71 4.24 -26.57
N GLY A 18 -17.27 5.15 -25.71
CA GLY A 18 -16.30 4.79 -24.68
C GLY A 18 -17.01 3.92 -23.67
N CYS A 19 -17.30 2.66 -24.00
CA CYS A 19 -17.53 1.64 -22.98
C CYS A 19 -16.14 1.36 -22.39
N ALA A 20 -15.66 2.30 -21.57
CA ALA A 20 -14.64 2.00 -20.60
C ALA A 20 -15.32 1.15 -19.51
N ASP A 21 -15.74 -0.05 -19.87
CA ASP A 21 -15.78 -1.16 -18.93
C ASP A 21 -14.32 -1.49 -18.61
N SER A 22 -13.69 -0.58 -17.87
CA SER A 22 -12.58 -0.97 -17.03
C SER A 22 -13.22 -1.91 -16.02
N PRO A 23 -12.83 -3.20 -15.99
CA PRO A 23 -13.32 -4.09 -14.95
C PRO A 23 -13.05 -3.38 -13.63
N ALA A 24 -14.09 -3.19 -12.82
CA ALA A 24 -14.00 -2.63 -11.49
C ALA A 24 -13.32 -3.64 -10.55
N GLY A 25 -12.15 -4.16 -10.93
CA GLY A 25 -11.13 -4.55 -9.98
C GLY A 25 -10.67 -3.24 -9.34
N GLY A 26 -11.19 -2.95 -8.15
CA GLY A 26 -10.81 -1.73 -7.43
C GLY A 26 -9.29 -1.69 -7.32
N LYS A 27 -8.65 -0.66 -7.89
CA LYS A 27 -7.21 -0.44 -7.72
C LYS A 27 -6.98 -0.08 -6.26
N LEU A 28 -6.48 -1.03 -5.48
CA LEU A 28 -6.17 -0.84 -4.09
C LEU A 28 -4.77 -0.25 -3.94
N LYS A 29 -4.58 0.47 -2.84
CA LYS A 29 -3.30 1.06 -2.48
C LYS A 29 -3.03 0.89 -1.01
N PHE A 30 -1.86 0.37 -0.67
CA PHE A 30 -1.29 0.47 0.66
C PHE A 30 -0.28 1.61 0.70
N THR A 31 -0.46 2.54 1.62
CA THR A 31 0.52 3.58 1.92
C THR A 31 1.15 3.24 3.27
N LEU A 32 2.44 2.92 3.26
CA LEU A 32 3.20 2.48 4.42
C LEU A 32 4.04 3.63 4.95
N TYR A 33 3.84 3.98 6.21
CA TYR A 33 4.57 5.01 6.93
C TYR A 33 5.59 4.37 7.88
N VAL A 34 6.81 4.88 7.88
CA VAL A 34 7.87 4.54 8.86
C VAL A 34 8.43 5.86 9.36
N ASP A 35 8.50 6.04 10.68
CA ASP A 35 8.98 7.26 11.33
C ASP A 35 8.28 8.55 10.84
N GLY A 36 6.97 8.47 10.58
CA GLY A 36 6.15 9.60 10.13
C GLY A 36 6.29 9.97 8.64
N ALA A 37 7.14 9.27 7.88
CA ALA A 37 7.32 9.49 6.44
C ALA A 37 6.78 8.31 5.62
N ILE A 38 6.32 8.57 4.40
CA ILE A 38 5.93 7.51 3.46
C ILE A 38 7.19 6.73 3.09
N TRP A 39 7.26 5.49 3.55
CA TRP A 39 8.35 4.57 3.26
C TRP A 39 8.10 3.83 1.94
N ARG A 40 6.86 3.41 1.69
CA ARG A 40 6.49 2.68 0.46
C ARG A 40 5.02 2.79 0.13
N GLU A 41 4.71 2.78 -1.15
CA GLU A 41 3.34 2.59 -1.65
C GLU A 41 3.25 1.30 -2.48
N ILE A 42 2.26 0.45 -2.19
CA ILE A 42 2.00 -0.78 -2.92
C ILE A 42 0.65 -0.63 -3.60
N ARG A 43 0.60 -0.85 -4.92
CA ARG A 43 -0.64 -0.83 -5.71
C ARG A 43 -0.92 -2.22 -6.22
N PHE A 44 -2.16 -2.67 -6.07
CA PHE A 44 -2.58 -4.02 -6.41
C PHE A 44 -4.10 -4.04 -6.67
N GLU A 45 -4.63 -5.13 -7.22
CA GLU A 45 -6.06 -5.23 -7.48
C GLU A 45 -6.80 -5.94 -6.34
N ALA A 46 -8.07 -5.60 -6.14
CA ALA A 46 -8.90 -6.27 -5.14
C ALA A 46 -8.97 -7.78 -5.41
N GLY A 47 -8.61 -8.58 -4.41
CA GLY A 47 -8.51 -10.04 -4.56
C GLY A 47 -7.12 -10.57 -4.94
N ASP A 48 -6.14 -9.71 -5.20
CA ASP A 48 -4.74 -10.15 -5.32
C ASP A 48 -4.15 -10.50 -3.95
N SER A 49 -3.27 -11.51 -3.96
CA SER A 49 -2.44 -11.84 -2.80
C SER A 49 -1.31 -10.84 -2.65
N VAL A 50 -1.43 -9.92 -1.68
CA VAL A 50 -0.38 -8.95 -1.35
C VAL A 50 0.24 -9.26 0.00
N ALA A 51 1.57 -9.38 0.02
CA ALA A 51 2.34 -9.49 1.24
C ALA A 51 2.90 -8.11 1.64
N LEU A 52 2.77 -7.76 2.91
CA LEU A 52 3.34 -6.54 3.45
C LEU A 52 4.83 -6.75 3.73
N PRO A 53 5.72 -5.89 3.20
CA PRO A 53 7.13 -5.94 3.59
C PRO A 53 7.28 -5.51 5.06
N SER A 54 8.14 -6.18 5.81
CA SER A 54 8.54 -5.76 7.15
C SER A 54 9.77 -4.84 7.08
N PRO A 55 9.73 -3.59 7.56
CA PRO A 55 10.92 -2.76 7.66
C PRO A 55 11.90 -3.36 8.68
N SER A 56 13.19 -3.37 8.35
CA SER A 56 14.25 -3.78 9.28
C SER A 56 15.19 -2.59 9.49
N GLY A 57 15.33 -2.12 10.73
CA GLY A 57 16.30 -1.09 11.10
C GLY A 57 17.57 -1.71 11.67
N GLU A 58 18.71 -1.04 11.50
CA GLU A 58 20.01 -1.53 12.02
C GLU A 58 20.00 -1.67 13.56
N ASN A 59 19.23 -0.80 14.24
CA ASN A 59 19.06 -0.78 15.70
C ASN A 59 17.58 -0.78 16.13
N ALA A 60 16.68 -1.28 15.27
CA ALA A 60 15.25 -1.26 15.57
C ALA A 60 14.53 -2.53 15.09
N VAL A 61 13.69 -3.08 15.95
CA VAL A 61 12.83 -4.24 15.67
C VAL A 61 11.45 -3.75 15.25
N PHE A 62 10.97 -4.25 14.11
CA PHE A 62 9.60 -4.05 13.67
C PHE A 62 8.63 -4.88 14.51
N LEU A 63 7.70 -4.21 15.18
CA LEU A 63 6.67 -4.81 16.02
C LEU A 63 5.36 -5.10 15.27
N GLY A 64 5.14 -4.47 14.11
CA GLY A 64 3.93 -4.66 13.31
C GLY A 64 3.41 -3.36 12.68
N TRP A 65 2.41 -3.52 11.80
CA TRP A 65 1.68 -2.43 11.17
C TRP A 65 0.47 -2.02 12.03
N PHE A 66 0.12 -0.74 12.00
CA PHE A 66 -1.03 -0.17 12.71
C PHE A 66 -1.87 0.69 11.77
N CYS A 67 -3.18 0.75 12.00
CA CYS A 67 -4.10 1.54 11.17
C CYS A 67 -4.05 3.05 11.48
N ASP A 68 -3.53 3.41 12.65
CA ASP A 68 -3.48 4.78 13.15
C ASP A 68 -2.04 5.24 13.37
N GLU A 69 -1.81 6.53 13.20
CA GLU A 69 -0.55 7.20 13.55
C GLU A 69 -0.24 7.10 15.05
N ASP A 70 -1.29 7.03 15.89
CA ASP A 70 -1.18 6.81 17.33
C ASP A 70 -0.75 5.37 17.71
N LEU A 71 -0.67 4.46 16.73
CA LEU A 71 -0.31 3.04 16.93
C LEU A 71 -1.19 2.33 17.99
N LYS A 72 -2.49 2.68 18.01
CA LYS A 72 -3.50 2.12 18.92
C LYS A 72 -4.17 0.88 18.35
N GLU A 73 -4.56 0.91 17.08
CA GLU A 73 -5.20 -0.23 16.41
C GLU A 73 -4.18 -1.04 15.61
N PRO A 74 -3.84 -2.26 16.05
CA PRO A 74 -2.94 -3.14 15.30
C PRO A 74 -3.61 -3.60 14.01
N PHE A 75 -2.86 -3.57 12.91
CA PHE A 75 -3.31 -4.10 11.64
C PHE A 75 -2.97 -5.59 11.56
N ALA A 76 -4.00 -6.41 11.39
CA ALA A 76 -3.82 -7.84 11.13
C ALA A 76 -3.58 -8.06 9.63
N GLU A 77 -2.37 -8.51 9.29
CA GLU A 77 -2.02 -8.88 7.92
C GLU A 77 -2.90 -10.03 7.40
N ARG A 78 -3.28 -9.94 6.12
CA ARG A 78 -4.15 -10.89 5.44
C ARG A 78 -3.60 -11.20 4.05
N LEU A 79 -4.06 -12.28 3.46
CA LEU A 79 -3.72 -12.61 2.08
C LEU A 79 -4.50 -11.75 1.09
N PHE A 80 -5.78 -11.47 1.39
CA PHE A 80 -6.68 -10.76 0.48
C PHE A 80 -7.18 -9.47 1.10
N TYR A 81 -7.27 -8.44 0.26
CA TYR A 81 -7.79 -7.14 0.65
C TYR A 81 -8.80 -6.64 -0.38
N ASP A 82 -9.77 -5.90 0.14
CA ASP A 82 -10.93 -5.36 -0.58
C ASP A 82 -10.92 -3.82 -0.64
N ARG A 83 -9.99 -3.18 0.07
CA ARG A 83 -9.85 -1.72 0.14
C ARG A 83 -8.40 -1.29 0.31
N SER A 84 -8.18 0.00 0.09
CA SER A 84 -6.90 0.67 0.36
C SER A 84 -6.71 0.88 1.86
N TYR A 85 -5.46 0.83 2.32
CA TYR A 85 -5.11 1.03 3.73
C TYR A 85 -3.92 1.99 3.84
N THR A 86 -3.94 2.76 4.92
CA THR A 86 -2.80 3.57 5.36
C THR A 86 -2.28 2.91 6.62
N LEU A 87 -1.03 2.46 6.61
CA LEU A 87 -0.44 1.70 7.70
C LEU A 87 0.79 2.41 8.24
N TYR A 88 0.96 2.35 9.56
CA TYR A 88 2.06 2.95 10.28
C TYR A 88 2.90 1.86 10.94
N ALA A 89 4.20 1.85 10.67
CA ALA A 89 5.11 0.88 11.27
C ALA A 89 5.38 1.24 12.71
N LYS A 90 5.15 0.29 13.62
CA LYS A 90 5.65 0.38 14.98
C LYS A 90 7.02 -0.26 15.06
N MET A 91 8.01 0.54 15.37
CA MET A 91 9.38 0.11 15.61
C MET A 91 9.67 0.20 17.12
N THR A 92 10.46 -0.73 17.65
CA THR A 92 11.08 -0.59 18.97
C THR A 92 12.58 -0.55 18.80
N GLU A 93 13.25 0.37 19.48
CA GLU A 93 14.70 0.40 19.51
C GLU A 93 15.22 -0.87 20.20
N LEU A 94 16.27 -1.46 19.63
CA LEU A 94 17.01 -2.49 20.33
C LEU A 94 17.73 -1.83 21.51
N PRO A 95 17.77 -2.48 22.70
CA PRO A 95 18.60 -1.98 23.76
C PRO A 95 20.04 -1.90 23.25
N ASP A 96 20.71 -0.78 23.52
CA ASP A 96 22.15 -0.62 23.29
C ASP A 96 22.88 -1.59 24.22
N TYR A 97 22.91 -2.86 23.84
CA TYR A 97 23.77 -3.81 24.49
C TYR A 97 25.17 -3.38 24.07
N PRO A 98 26.06 -2.97 25.02
CA PRO A 98 27.41 -2.62 24.66
C PRO A 98 27.96 -3.81 23.88
N ARG A 99 28.22 -3.61 22.57
CA ARG A 99 28.76 -4.67 21.73
C ARG A 99 29.94 -5.22 22.52
N PRO A 100 29.92 -6.49 22.96
CA PRO A 100 31.01 -7.02 23.75
C PRO A 100 32.28 -6.70 22.96
N PRO A 101 33.32 -6.12 23.59
CA PRO A 101 34.49 -5.66 22.87
C PRO A 101 34.92 -6.80 21.96
N SER A 102 35.06 -6.50 20.67
CA SER A 102 35.41 -7.48 19.63
C SER A 102 36.72 -8.16 20.02
N GLY A 103 36.66 -9.26 20.79
CA GLY A 103 37.79 -9.80 21.52
C GLY A 103 37.49 -10.35 22.93
N ALA A 104 36.29 -10.17 23.48
CA ALA A 104 35.86 -10.88 24.67
C ALA A 104 35.66 -12.37 24.32
N ALA A 105 36.77 -13.12 24.37
CA ALA A 105 36.74 -14.56 24.43
C ALA A 105 35.83 -14.96 25.61
N VAL A 106 34.83 -15.77 25.33
CA VAL A 106 34.09 -16.50 26.37
C VAL A 106 35.12 -17.44 27.00
N PHE A 107 35.72 -17.02 28.11
CA PHE A 107 36.50 -17.91 28.95
C PHE A 107 35.51 -18.84 29.64
N LEU A 108 35.31 -20.03 29.06
CA LEU A 108 34.76 -21.21 29.73
C LEU A 108 35.83 -21.84 30.62
#